data_AF-A0A7D9JQU9-F1
#
_entry.id   AF-A0A7D9JQU9-F1
#
_cell.length_a   1.000
_cell.length_b   1.000
_cell.length_c   1.000
_cell.angle_alpha   90.00
_cell.angle_beta   90.00
_cell.angle_gamma   90.00
#
_symmetry.space_group_name_H-M   'P 1'
#
loop_
_entity.id
_entity.type
_entity.pdbx_description
1 polymer ?
#
loop_
_entity_poly.entity_id
_entity_poly.type
_entity_poly.pdbx_seq_one_letter_code
_entity_poly.pdbx_strand_id
1 'polypeptide(L)'
;MSMQGTWGDSMIIQAVADQLKLKITIAETHEGFREYSIIQPVSSTQQLTHVYLGHIDEYHYVSTLPCTSMSDFVEIYPEQSTQSSQAKQTRTQYINKYMKQKRANETQSPEAKEKRRVYAKEYRKRKQASESSQPSTLNIEAKQKKRLYAKEYRKQKQVSGSSHPQH
;
A
#
# COMPACT_ATOMS: atom_id res chain seq x y z
N MET A 1 5.66 23.54 20.32
CA MET A 1 4.66 23.27 19.26
C MET A 1 3.53 22.45 19.84
N SER A 2 2.29 22.92 19.76
CA SER A 2 1.12 22.22 20.34
C SER A 2 -0.04 22.06 19.35
N MET A 3 0.05 22.66 18.17
CA MET A 3 -0.99 22.56 17.14
C MET A 3 -0.81 21.30 16.30
N GLN A 4 -1.89 20.56 16.12
CA GLN A 4 -1.92 19.39 15.25
C GLN A 4 -1.55 19.77 13.81
N GLY A 5 -0.70 18.94 13.18
CA GLY A 5 -0.21 19.18 11.83
C GLY A 5 1.03 20.08 11.75
N THR A 6 1.54 20.57 12.89
CA THR A 6 2.84 21.25 12.91
C THR A 6 3.97 20.24 12.79
N TRP A 7 4.90 20.51 11.90
CA TRP A 7 6.03 19.65 11.57
C TRP A 7 7.17 19.80 12.56
N GLY A 8 7.77 18.68 12.96
CA GLY A 8 9.00 18.69 13.75
C GLY A 8 10.21 19.04 12.89
N ASP A 9 11.09 19.87 13.43
CA ASP A 9 12.38 20.21 12.82
C ASP A 9 13.55 19.71 13.68
N SER A 10 14.78 20.02 13.27
CA SER A 10 15.99 19.63 13.98
C SER A 10 16.07 20.18 15.41
N MET A 11 15.50 21.37 15.68
CA MET A 11 15.51 21.96 17.03
C MET A 11 14.62 21.16 17.97
N ILE A 12 13.46 20.72 17.48
CA ILE A 12 12.52 19.93 18.27
C ILE A 12 13.07 18.53 18.51
N ILE A 13 13.66 17.92 17.49
CA ILE A 13 14.31 16.61 17.63
C ILE A 13 15.45 16.68 18.66
N GLN A 14 16.26 17.74 18.64
CA GLN A 14 17.31 17.97 19.63
C GLN A 14 16.73 18.13 21.05
N ALA A 15 15.70 18.97 21.22
CA ALA A 15 15.08 19.18 22.52
C ALA A 15 14.49 17.87 23.10
N VAL A 16 13.90 17.03 22.24
CA VAL A 16 13.40 15.70 22.63
C VAL A 16 14.55 14.78 23.02
N ALA A 17 15.65 14.78 22.27
CA ALA A 17 16.84 13.99 22.60
C ALA A 17 17.41 14.39 23.97
N ASP A 18 17.53 15.70 24.24
CA ASP A 18 18.02 16.24 25.51
C ASP A 18 17.14 15.86 26.71
N GLN A 19 15.82 15.98 26.53
CA GLN A 19 14.83 15.71 27.58
C GLN A 19 14.72 14.22 27.91
N LEU A 20 14.77 13.35 26.89
CA LEU A 20 14.52 11.91 27.02
C LEU A 20 15.80 11.07 27.02
N LYS A 21 16.99 11.72 26.99
CA LYS A 21 18.29 11.05 26.96
C LYS A 21 18.40 10.04 25.81
N LEU A 22 18.03 10.50 24.62
CA LEU A 22 18.04 9.69 23.40
C LEU A 22 19.28 9.98 22.57
N LYS A 23 19.83 8.93 21.96
CA LYS A 23 20.69 9.04 20.79
C LYS A 23 19.87 8.70 19.55
N ILE A 24 19.55 9.71 18.76
CA ILE A 24 18.71 9.58 17.57
C ILE A 24 19.62 9.52 16.34
N THR A 25 19.54 8.43 15.60
CA THR A 25 20.20 8.28 14.30
C THR A 25 19.16 8.44 13.20
N ILE A 26 19.38 9.38 12.28
CA ILE A 26 18.49 9.66 11.16
C ILE A 26 19.19 9.25 9.88
N ALA A 27 18.58 8.34 9.12
CA ALA A 27 19.00 7.97 7.77
C ALA A 27 18.24 8.82 6.75
N GLU A 28 18.97 9.49 5.87
CA GLU A 28 18.43 10.42 4.88
C GLU A 28 18.39 9.79 3.49
N THR A 29 17.34 10.08 2.73
CA THR A 29 17.19 9.54 1.36
C THR A 29 17.56 10.56 0.28
N HIS A 30 17.57 11.85 0.61
CA HIS A 30 17.83 12.90 -0.34
C HIS A 30 19.34 13.10 -0.58
N GLU A 31 19.78 13.01 -1.83
CA GLU A 31 21.20 13.03 -2.24
C GLU A 31 21.94 14.32 -1.85
N GLY A 32 21.22 15.42 -1.61
CA GLY A 32 21.78 16.69 -1.15
C GLY A 32 22.24 16.72 0.30
N PHE A 33 21.99 15.67 1.08
CA PHE A 33 22.29 15.61 2.51
C PHE A 33 23.24 14.47 2.84
N ARG A 34 23.77 14.49 4.07
CA ARG A 34 24.51 13.35 4.60
C ARG A 34 23.56 12.18 4.80
N GLU A 35 23.99 11.00 4.33
CA GLU A 35 23.28 9.74 4.47
C GLU A 35 22.83 9.46 5.91
N TYR A 36 23.65 9.83 6.90
CA TYR A 36 23.33 9.69 8.31
C TYR A 36 23.59 10.97 9.09
N SER A 37 22.67 11.29 9.99
CA SER A 37 22.79 12.34 11.01
C SER A 37 22.60 11.75 12.41
N ILE A 38 23.46 12.14 13.35
CA ILE A 38 23.39 11.67 14.75
C ILE A 38 23.10 12.88 15.64
N ILE A 39 22.01 12.77 16.39
CA ILE A 39 21.58 13.73 17.38
C ILE A 39 21.74 13.09 18.75
N GLN A 40 22.47 13.76 19.63
CA GLN A 40 22.73 13.28 21.00
C GLN A 40 22.55 14.42 22.00
N PRO A 41 22.30 14.11 23.27
CA PRO A 41 22.12 15.14 24.28
C PRO A 41 23.43 15.90 24.53
N VAL A 42 23.33 17.20 24.81
CA VAL A 42 24.51 18.05 25.02
C VAL A 42 25.31 17.63 26.28
N SER A 43 24.64 17.06 27.27
CA SER A 43 25.23 16.65 28.56
C SER A 43 24.84 15.22 28.92
N SER A 44 25.40 14.24 28.20
CA SER A 44 25.22 12.82 28.51
C SER A 44 26.51 12.17 28.99
N THR A 45 26.60 11.91 30.29
CA THR A 45 27.53 10.93 30.90
C THR A 45 26.85 9.57 31.15
N GLN A 46 25.55 9.49 30.88
CA GLN A 46 24.69 8.34 31.14
C GLN A 46 24.43 7.51 29.88
N GLN A 47 24.03 6.26 30.07
CA GLN A 47 23.61 5.35 29.00
C GLN A 47 22.40 5.92 28.25
N LEU A 48 22.54 6.09 26.94
CA LEU A 48 21.52 6.66 26.06
C LEU A 48 20.65 5.56 25.44
N THR A 49 19.35 5.83 25.34
CA THR A 49 18.43 5.00 24.57
C THR A 49 18.61 5.32 23.08
N HIS A 50 18.88 4.30 22.28
CA HIS A 50 19.09 4.47 20.84
C HIS A 50 17.75 4.43 20.10
N VAL A 51 17.51 5.41 19.24
CA VAL A 51 16.33 5.51 18.38
C VAL A 51 16.80 5.73 16.94
N TYR A 52 16.15 5.07 15.99
CA TYR A 52 16.51 5.13 14.58
C TYR A 52 15.33 5.63 13.77
N LEU A 53 15.56 6.67 12.98
CA LEU A 53 14.56 7.28 12.11
C LEU A 53 15.06 7.25 10.66
N GLY A 54 14.15 7.08 9.71
CA GLY A 54 14.38 7.41 8.31
C GLY A 54 13.73 8.75 8.00
N HIS A 55 14.35 9.55 7.14
CA HIS A 55 13.81 10.80 6.63
C HIS A 55 13.69 10.72 5.10
N ILE A 56 12.45 10.87 4.61
CA ILE A 56 12.08 10.65 3.21
C ILE A 56 11.70 11.97 2.55
N ASP A 57 12.43 12.34 1.50
CA ASP A 57 12.20 13.52 0.66
C ASP A 57 11.97 14.81 1.46
N GLU A 58 12.66 14.99 2.59
CA GLU A 58 12.46 16.14 3.50
C GLU A 58 11.08 16.23 4.21
N TYR A 59 10.18 15.28 3.94
CA TYR A 59 8.76 15.36 4.32
C TYR A 59 8.28 14.24 5.25
N HIS A 60 9.02 13.15 5.47
CA HIS A 60 8.46 12.09 6.30
C HIS A 60 9.51 11.47 7.19
N TYR A 61 9.23 11.46 8.49
CA TYR A 61 9.95 10.64 9.45
C TYR A 61 9.29 9.27 9.58
N VAL A 62 10.10 8.21 9.50
CA VAL A 62 9.66 6.82 9.69
C VAL A 62 10.51 6.16 10.77
N SER A 63 9.92 5.26 11.56
CA SER A 63 10.69 4.45 12.50
C SER A 63 11.49 3.38 11.74
N THR A 64 12.74 3.16 12.14
CA THR A 64 13.61 2.13 11.56
C THR A 64 14.27 1.33 12.68
N LEU A 65 14.88 0.21 12.32
CA LEU A 65 15.69 -0.60 13.22
C LEU A 65 17.07 -0.80 12.59
N PRO A 66 18.14 -0.83 13.40
CA PRO A 66 19.46 -1.14 12.89
C PRO A 66 19.44 -2.58 12.36
N CYS A 67 20.05 -2.80 11.20
CA CYS A 67 20.25 -4.15 10.68
C CYS A 67 21.40 -4.81 11.45
N THR A 68 21.17 -5.16 12.72
CA THR A 68 21.99 -6.15 13.41
C THR A 68 21.60 -7.53 12.90
N SER A 69 22.57 -8.45 12.78
CA SER A 69 22.36 -9.81 12.25
C SER A 69 21.01 -10.40 12.68
N MET A 70 20.30 -11.06 11.76
CA MET A 70 18.90 -11.54 11.82
C MET A 70 18.47 -12.39 13.04
N SER A 71 19.26 -12.45 14.10
CA SER A 71 19.02 -13.15 15.36
C SER A 71 18.05 -12.43 16.28
N ASP A 72 17.98 -11.10 16.22
CA ASP A 72 17.18 -10.27 17.15
C ASP A 72 15.91 -9.70 16.49
N PHE A 73 15.39 -10.36 15.45
CA PHE A 73 14.04 -10.08 14.97
C PHE A 73 13.03 -10.55 16.02
N VAL A 74 12.90 -9.78 17.10
CA VAL A 74 11.70 -9.79 17.92
C VAL A 74 10.60 -9.35 16.98
N GLU A 75 9.83 -10.32 16.56
CA GLU A 75 8.59 -10.14 15.83
C GLU A 75 7.69 -9.27 16.72
N ILE A 76 7.74 -7.96 16.50
CA ILE A 76 6.78 -7.02 17.07
C ILE A 76 5.47 -7.28 16.31
N TYR A 77 4.81 -8.38 16.66
CA TYR A 77 3.39 -8.53 16.39
C TYR A 77 2.68 -7.52 17.27
N PRO A 78 1.96 -6.54 16.70
CA PRO A 78 0.92 -5.91 17.47
C PRO A 78 -0.14 -6.99 17.67
N GLU A 79 -0.50 -7.25 18.93
CA GLU A 79 -1.81 -7.78 19.32
C GLU A 79 -2.92 -6.89 18.72
N GLN A 80 -3.16 -7.04 17.42
CA GLN A 80 -4.20 -6.33 16.66
C GLN A 80 -4.74 -7.25 15.56
N SER A 81 -4.94 -8.54 15.89
CA SER A 81 -5.60 -9.48 14.98
C SER A 81 -7.07 -9.13 14.70
N THR A 82 -7.66 -8.16 15.42
CA THR A 82 -9.04 -7.69 15.21
C THR A 82 -9.17 -6.32 14.52
N GLN A 83 -8.14 -5.45 14.53
CA GLN A 83 -8.19 -4.15 13.85
C GLN A 83 -7.80 -4.19 12.37
N SER A 84 -7.14 -5.28 11.92
CA SER A 84 -6.63 -5.39 10.55
C SER A 84 -7.72 -5.33 9.46
N SER A 85 -8.94 -5.76 9.77
CA SER A 85 -10.06 -5.74 8.82
C SER A 85 -10.59 -4.32 8.59
N GLN A 86 -10.70 -3.50 9.63
CA GLN A 86 -11.17 -2.12 9.52
C GLN A 86 -10.11 -1.22 8.86
N ALA A 87 -8.83 -1.37 9.22
CA ALA A 87 -7.74 -0.62 8.58
C ALA A 87 -7.56 -0.96 7.09
N LYS A 88 -7.75 -2.24 6.71
CA LYS A 88 -7.79 -2.65 5.29
C LYS A 88 -9.01 -2.09 4.57
N GLN A 89 -10.17 -2.04 5.23
CA GLN A 89 -11.40 -1.45 4.68
C GLN A 89 -11.25 0.06 4.46
N THR A 90 -10.72 0.80 5.44
CA THR A 90 -10.53 2.26 5.33
C THR A 90 -9.50 2.62 4.24
N ARG A 91 -8.38 1.88 4.15
CA ARG A 91 -7.42 2.04 3.05
C ARG A 91 -8.05 1.78 1.68
N THR A 92 -8.86 0.73 1.57
CA THR A 92 -9.57 0.39 0.32
C THR A 92 -10.59 1.47 -0.05
N GLN A 93 -11.31 2.01 0.93
CA GLN A 93 -12.27 3.10 0.73
C GLN A 93 -11.58 4.39 0.26
N TYR A 94 -10.46 4.77 0.88
CA TYR A 94 -9.68 5.94 0.47
C TYR A 94 -9.16 5.81 -0.96
N ILE A 95 -8.54 4.68 -1.31
CA ILE A 95 -8.04 4.41 -2.67
C ILE A 95 -9.18 4.46 -3.69
N ASN A 96 -10.34 3.86 -3.37
CA ASN A 96 -11.51 3.89 -4.24
C ASN A 96 -12.05 5.31 -4.45
N LYS A 97 -12.09 6.13 -3.39
CA LYS A 97 -12.53 7.53 -3.46
C LYS A 97 -11.57 8.37 -4.32
N TYR A 98 -10.26 8.24 -4.09
CA TYR A 98 -9.24 8.91 -4.89
C TYR A 98 -9.32 8.53 -6.37
N MET A 99 -9.42 7.24 -6.68
CA MET A 99 -9.50 6.76 -8.06
C MET A 99 -10.82 7.18 -8.75
N LYS A 100 -11.93 7.28 -8.01
CA LYS A 100 -13.20 7.80 -8.53
C LYS A 100 -13.09 9.28 -8.88
N GLN A 101 -12.45 10.07 -8.03
CA GLN A 101 -12.24 11.51 -8.26
C GLN A 101 -11.27 11.76 -9.42
N LYS A 102 -10.17 11.00 -9.49
CA LYS A 102 -9.24 11.02 -10.63
C LYS A 102 -9.96 10.71 -11.95
N ARG A 103 -10.80 9.67 -11.98
CA ARG A 103 -11.62 9.34 -13.15
C ARG A 103 -12.62 10.44 -13.50
N ALA A 104 -13.25 11.09 -12.52
CA ALA A 104 -14.17 12.20 -12.77
C ALA A 104 -13.45 13.40 -13.42
N ASN A 105 -12.26 13.74 -12.93
CA ASN A 105 -11.43 14.81 -13.49
C ASN A 105 -10.89 14.46 -14.90
N GLU A 106 -10.43 13.22 -15.11
CA GLU A 106 -10.04 12.72 -16.43
C GLU A 106 -11.22 12.69 -17.42
N THR A 107 -12.45 12.51 -16.93
CA THR A 107 -13.67 12.50 -17.76
C THR A 107 -14.07 13.92 -18.19
N GLN A 108 -13.61 14.98 -17.53
CA GLN A 108 -13.85 16.36 -17.97
C GLN A 108 -12.91 16.81 -19.10
N SER A 109 -11.76 16.16 -19.29
CA SER A 109 -10.86 16.47 -20.41
C SER A 109 -11.25 15.68 -21.69
N PRO A 110 -11.66 16.36 -22.78
CA PRO A 110 -11.99 15.70 -24.04
C PRO A 110 -10.79 14.96 -24.66
N GLU A 111 -9.57 15.43 -24.41
CA GLU A 111 -8.33 14.81 -24.90
C GLU A 111 -8.03 13.47 -24.21
N ALA A 112 -8.23 13.40 -22.88
CA ALA A 112 -8.04 12.17 -22.11
C ALA A 112 -9.06 11.08 -22.50
N LYS A 113 -10.30 11.49 -22.79
CA LYS A 113 -11.35 10.59 -23.34
C LYS A 113 -10.95 10.00 -24.69
N GLU A 114 -10.42 10.82 -25.59
CA GLU A 114 -10.03 10.35 -26.93
C GLU A 114 -8.82 9.41 -26.85
N LYS A 115 -7.79 9.73 -26.06
CA LYS A 115 -6.63 8.83 -25.83
C LYS A 115 -7.07 7.45 -25.32
N ARG A 116 -8.00 7.41 -24.37
CA ARG A 116 -8.56 6.15 -23.84
C ARG A 116 -9.36 5.38 -24.89
N ARG A 117 -10.13 6.08 -25.72
CA ARG A 117 -10.92 5.48 -26.82
C ARG A 117 -10.02 4.83 -27.86
N VAL A 118 -8.96 5.55 -28.28
CA VAL A 118 -7.96 5.07 -29.23
C VAL A 118 -7.25 3.83 -28.68
N TYR A 119 -6.73 3.92 -27.46
CA TYR A 119 -6.07 2.78 -26.81
C TYR A 119 -6.97 1.55 -26.72
N ALA A 120 -8.24 1.72 -26.31
CA ALA A 120 -9.18 0.62 -26.23
C ALA A 120 -9.49 -0.01 -27.60
N LYS A 121 -9.52 0.80 -28.67
CA LYS A 121 -9.73 0.34 -30.04
C LYS A 121 -8.52 -0.46 -30.55
N GLU A 122 -7.31 0.03 -30.32
CA GLU A 122 -6.07 -0.68 -30.68
C GLU A 122 -5.90 -1.98 -29.92
N TYR A 123 -6.17 -1.97 -28.61
CA TYR A 123 -6.11 -3.16 -27.78
C TYR A 123 -7.08 -4.24 -28.29
N ARG A 124 -8.32 -3.88 -28.63
CA ARG A 124 -9.31 -4.80 -29.21
C ARG A 124 -8.86 -5.34 -30.57
N LYS A 125 -8.29 -4.49 -31.42
CA LYS A 125 -7.78 -4.88 -32.75
C LYS A 125 -6.61 -5.87 -32.62
N ARG A 126 -5.65 -5.61 -31.72
CA ARG A 126 -4.54 -6.52 -31.42
C ARG A 126 -5.03 -7.85 -30.87
N LYS A 127 -5.99 -7.82 -29.95
CA LYS A 127 -6.56 -9.03 -29.36
C LYS A 127 -7.30 -9.89 -30.39
N GLN A 128 -8.09 -9.26 -31.26
CA GLN A 128 -8.77 -9.98 -32.35
C GLN A 128 -7.78 -10.55 -33.36
N ALA A 129 -6.71 -9.81 -33.70
CA ALA A 129 -5.65 -10.29 -34.58
C ALA A 129 -4.84 -11.46 -33.95
N SER A 130 -4.62 -11.43 -32.64
CA SER A 130 -3.96 -12.54 -31.93
C SER A 130 -4.88 -13.77 -31.79
N GLU A 131 -6.19 -13.57 -31.60
CA GLU A 131 -7.16 -14.66 -31.52
C GLU A 131 -7.48 -15.26 -32.91
N SER A 132 -7.37 -14.47 -33.99
CA SER A 132 -7.57 -14.96 -35.36
C SER A 132 -6.37 -15.74 -35.92
N SER A 133 -5.17 -15.58 -35.34
CA SER A 133 -3.94 -16.19 -35.88
C SER A 133 -3.66 -17.60 -35.35
N GLN A 134 -4.34 -18.06 -34.29
CA GLN A 134 -4.22 -19.41 -33.73
C GLN A 134 -5.51 -19.78 -32.96
N PRO A 135 -6.54 -20.37 -33.60
CA PRO A 135 -7.55 -21.10 -32.84
C PRO A 135 -6.94 -22.46 -32.46
N SER A 136 -6.15 -22.50 -31.38
CA SER A 136 -5.74 -23.79 -30.83
C SER A 136 -6.98 -24.51 -30.29
N THR A 137 -7.21 -25.74 -30.75
CA THR A 137 -8.35 -26.59 -30.34
C THR A 137 -8.48 -26.73 -28.82
N LEU A 138 -7.34 -26.71 -28.13
CA LEU A 138 -7.21 -26.69 -26.67
C LEU A 138 -7.93 -25.50 -26.00
N ASN A 139 -7.95 -24.33 -26.64
CA ASN A 139 -8.54 -23.11 -26.08
C ASN A 139 -10.07 -23.10 -26.19
N ILE A 140 -10.64 -23.79 -27.20
CA ILE A 140 -12.09 -23.95 -27.36
C ILE A 140 -12.62 -24.90 -26.29
N GLU A 141 -11.97 -26.04 -26.07
CA GLU A 141 -12.37 -27.05 -25.10
C GLU A 141 -12.26 -26.51 -23.65
N ALA A 142 -11.19 -25.78 -23.33
CA ALA A 142 -11.04 -25.12 -22.03
C ALA A 142 -12.15 -24.09 -21.77
N LYS A 143 -12.56 -23.34 -22.81
CA LYS A 143 -13.63 -22.34 -22.72
C LYS A 143 -15.00 -23.00 -22.54
N GLN A 144 -15.23 -24.16 -23.18
CA GLN A 144 -16.44 -24.98 -22.98
C GLN A 144 -16.50 -25.57 -21.57
N LYS A 145 -15.39 -26.17 -21.09
CA LYS A 145 -15.30 -26.71 -19.71
C LYS A 145 -15.56 -25.62 -18.67
N LYS A 146 -15.01 -24.42 -18.84
CA LYS A 146 -15.24 -23.29 -17.92
C LYS A 146 -16.70 -22.81 -17.93
N ARG A 147 -17.37 -22.82 -19.09
CA ARG A 147 -18.81 -22.50 -19.21
C ARG A 147 -19.69 -23.54 -18.54
N LEU A 148 -19.39 -24.82 -18.73
CA LEU A 148 -20.12 -25.92 -18.10
C LEU A 148 -19.97 -25.89 -16.58
N TYR A 149 -18.75 -25.72 -16.08
CA TYR A 149 -18.49 -25.57 -14.65
C TYR A 149 -19.27 -24.40 -14.04
N ALA A 150 -19.26 -23.23 -14.70
CA ALA A 150 -20.02 -22.07 -14.22
C ALA A 150 -21.55 -22.31 -14.21
N LYS A 151 -22.07 -23.14 -15.12
CA LYS A 151 -23.49 -23.51 -15.18
C LYS A 151 -23.84 -24.48 -14.04
N GLU A 152 -22.99 -25.47 -13.79
CA GLU A 152 -23.14 -26.45 -12.71
C GLU A 152 -23.09 -25.77 -11.34
N TYR A 153 -22.10 -24.89 -11.14
CA TYR A 153 -21.95 -24.12 -9.91
C TYR A 153 -23.17 -23.25 -9.60
N ARG A 154 -23.77 -22.62 -10.63
CA ARG A 154 -25.00 -21.84 -10.48
C ARG A 154 -26.20 -22.71 -10.11
N LYS A 155 -26.31 -23.90 -10.71
CA LYS A 155 -27.34 -24.89 -10.37
C LYS A 155 -27.21 -25.34 -8.92
N GLN A 156 -26.02 -25.73 -8.49
CA GLN A 156 -25.77 -26.16 -7.10
C GLN A 156 -26.12 -25.07 -6.10
N LYS A 157 -25.80 -23.81 -6.41
CA LYS A 157 -26.14 -22.66 -5.54
C LYS A 157 -27.65 -22.38 -5.47
N GLN A 158 -28.41 -22.72 -6.51
CA GLN A 158 -29.88 -22.62 -6.49
C GLN A 158 -30.52 -23.77 -5.69
N VAL A 159 -29.94 -24.97 -5.75
CA VAL A 159 -30.42 -26.15 -5.01
C VAL A 159 -30.08 -26.06 -3.51
N SER A 160 -28.91 -25.53 -3.15
CA SER A 160 -28.51 -25.32 -1.74
C SER A 160 -29.25 -24.18 -1.04
N GLY A 161 -30.03 -23.39 -1.78
CA GLY A 161 -30.84 -22.28 -1.26
C GLY A 161 -32.28 -22.65 -0.91
N SER A 162 -32.74 -23.88 -1.16
CA SER A 162 -34.14 -24.29 -0.94
C SER A 162 -34.36 -25.23 0.25
N SER A 163 -33.44 -25.27 1.21
CA SER A 163 -33.60 -26.05 2.44
C SER A 163 -33.81 -25.12 3.64
N HIS A 164 -35.02 -24.58 3.76
CA HIS A 164 -35.49 -24.00 5.02
C HIS A 164 -36.57 -24.95 5.57
N PRO A 165 -36.35 -25.66 6.68
CA PRO A 165 -37.40 -26.46 7.29
C PRO A 165 -38.37 -25.50 7.99
N GLN A 166 -39.64 -25.55 7.61
CA GLN A 166 -40.70 -24.90 8.39
C GLN A 166 -40.92 -25.71 9.67
N HIS A 167 -40.77 -25.03 10.80
CA HIS A 167 -41.30 -25.45 12.10
C HIS A 167 -42.69 -24.85 12.27
#